data_AF-A0A0F9IG97-F1
#
_entry.id   AF-A0A0F9IG97-F1
#
_cell.length_a   1.000
_cell.length_b   1.000
_cell.length_c   1.000
_cell.angle_alpha   90.00
_cell.angle_beta   90.00
_cell.angle_gamma   90.00
#
_symmetry.space_group_name_H-M   'P 1'
#
loop_
_entity.id
_entity.type
_entity.pdbx_description
1 polymer ?
#
loop_
_entity_poly.entity_id
_entity_poly.type
_entity_poly.pdbx_seq_one_letter_code
_entity_poly.pdbx_strand_id
1 'polypeptide(L)'
;MPIDIKDLHECDKCGGTLTGENKNCPVFEVVRFSQAVLDAGAINRHLGMAQMMGGGNVGMTLANVMGPGEPAARIVAEEDGDGWNEAFLCQDCFLEIFGEIVERVMNRKEEAKERAS
;
A
#
# COMPACT_ATOMS: atom_id res chain seq x y z
N MET A 1 8.58 -16.22 -3.75
CA MET A 1 9.68 -16.79 -4.55
C MET A 1 10.87 -16.97 -3.62
N PRO A 2 11.61 -18.08 -3.70
CA PRO A 2 12.91 -18.18 -3.02
C PRO A 2 13.88 -17.16 -3.64
N ILE A 3 14.72 -16.53 -2.82
CA ILE A 3 15.77 -15.59 -3.25
C ILE A 3 17.09 -16.34 -3.21
N ASP A 4 17.83 -16.37 -4.32
CA ASP A 4 19.15 -16.99 -4.36
C ASP A 4 20.18 -16.10 -3.66
N ILE A 5 21.24 -16.71 -3.10
CA ILE A 5 22.33 -15.98 -2.42
C ILE A 5 22.97 -14.91 -3.31
N LYS A 6 23.06 -15.15 -4.62
CA LYS A 6 23.62 -14.23 -5.62
C LYS A 6 22.80 -12.95 -5.80
N ASP A 7 21.51 -13.00 -5.48
CA ASP A 7 20.56 -11.90 -5.65
C ASP A 7 20.40 -11.10 -4.33
N LEU A 8 20.97 -11.61 -3.23
CA LEU A 8 21.05 -10.92 -1.96
C LEU A 8 22.13 -9.83 -2.00
N HIS A 9 21.76 -8.60 -1.69
CA HIS A 9 22.66 -7.45 -1.65
C HIS A 9 22.48 -6.64 -0.36
N GLU A 10 23.27 -5.59 -0.17
CA GLU A 10 23.19 -4.72 1.00
C GLU A 10 21.84 -3.98 1.09
N CYS A 11 21.50 -3.48 2.28
CA CYS A 11 20.29 -2.69 2.47
C CYS A 11 20.33 -1.43 1.62
N ASP A 12 19.31 -1.20 0.77
CA ASP A 12 19.22 -0.06 -0.14
C ASP A 12 19.19 1.30 0.58
N LYS A 13 18.79 1.33 1.86
CA LYS A 13 18.73 2.57 2.66
C LYS A 13 20.05 2.88 3.35
N CYS A 14 20.65 1.91 4.04
CA CYS A 14 21.79 2.16 4.93
C CYS A 14 23.12 1.57 4.45
N GLY A 15 23.13 0.80 3.36
CA GLY A 15 24.31 0.04 2.91
C GLY A 15 24.78 -1.03 3.91
N GLY A 16 23.97 -1.30 4.94
CA GLY A 16 24.28 -2.29 5.96
C GLY A 16 24.21 -3.70 5.40
N THR A 17 25.11 -4.56 5.85
CA THR A 17 25.12 -5.98 5.49
C THR A 17 23.87 -6.68 6.02
N LEU A 18 23.18 -7.42 5.15
CA LEU A 18 22.03 -8.26 5.51
C LEU A 18 22.43 -9.54 6.30
N THR A 19 23.70 -9.65 6.70
CA THR A 19 24.30 -10.81 7.37
C THR A 19 24.04 -10.88 8.88
N GLY A 20 23.22 -9.98 9.44
CA GLY A 20 22.86 -10.02 10.86
C GLY A 20 23.89 -9.38 11.81
N GLU A 21 24.82 -8.58 11.31
CA GLU A 21 25.68 -7.73 12.17
C GLU A 21 24.90 -6.58 12.84
N ASN A 22 23.74 -6.21 12.28
CA ASN A 22 22.74 -5.46 13.02
C ASN A 22 22.16 -6.37 14.11
N LYS A 23 22.38 -5.99 15.37
CA LYS A 23 22.10 -6.79 16.58
C LYS A 23 20.64 -7.24 16.75
N ASN A 24 19.72 -6.78 15.91
CA ASN A 24 18.28 -7.06 15.98
C ASN A 24 17.77 -7.76 14.72
N CYS A 25 18.06 -9.06 14.61
CA CYS A 25 17.47 -10.05 13.70
C CYS A 25 18.12 -10.24 12.30
N PRO A 26 18.23 -11.50 11.82
CA PRO A 26 18.62 -11.85 10.45
C PRO A 26 17.46 -11.66 9.44
N VAL A 27 16.47 -10.84 9.80
CA VAL A 27 15.27 -10.64 8.99
C VAL A 27 15.54 -9.47 8.05
N PHE A 28 15.35 -9.72 6.76
CA PHE A 28 15.41 -8.71 5.72
C PHE A 28 14.04 -8.65 5.02
N GLU A 29 13.65 -7.46 4.63
CA GLU A 29 12.34 -7.17 4.05
C GLU A 29 12.50 -6.84 2.57
N VAL A 30 11.70 -7.51 1.73
CA VAL A 30 11.61 -7.21 0.30
C VAL A 30 10.33 -6.43 0.06
N VAL A 31 10.48 -5.14 -0.19
CA VAL A 31 9.35 -4.24 -0.39
C VAL A 31 9.10 -4.09 -1.89
N ARG A 32 7.95 -4.60 -2.34
CA ARG A 32 7.46 -4.39 -3.70
C ARG A 32 6.50 -3.22 -3.72
N PHE A 33 6.78 -2.23 -4.56
CA PHE A 33 5.92 -1.06 -4.72
C PHE A 33 5.77 -0.67 -6.17
N SER A 34 4.62 -0.12 -6.50
CA SER A 34 4.32 0.45 -7.82
C SER A 34 3.53 1.73 -7.67
N GLN A 35 3.53 2.53 -8.73
CA GLN A 35 2.72 3.73 -8.77
C GLN A 35 1.25 3.36 -8.93
N ALA A 36 0.38 4.08 -8.21
CA ALA A 36 -1.05 4.07 -8.46
C ALA A 36 -1.42 5.39 -9.14
N VAL A 37 -2.09 5.31 -10.28
CA VAL A 37 -2.58 6.49 -11.01
C VAL A 37 -4.07 6.62 -10.75
N LEU A 38 -4.48 7.81 -10.32
CA LEU A 38 -5.88 8.16 -10.11
C LEU A 38 -6.56 8.47 -11.44
N ASP A 39 -7.76 7.92 -11.64
CA ASP A 39 -8.63 8.32 -12.73
C ASP A 39 -9.48 9.53 -12.28
N ALA A 40 -9.03 10.71 -12.67
CA ALA A 40 -9.73 11.96 -12.37
C ALA A 40 -11.15 11.99 -12.96
N GLY A 41 -11.39 11.32 -14.10
CA GLY A 41 -12.71 11.22 -14.70
C GLY A 41 -13.66 10.38 -13.86
N ALA A 42 -13.20 9.20 -13.40
CA ALA A 42 -13.99 8.32 -12.53
C ALA A 42 -14.33 9.03 -11.20
N ILE A 43 -13.34 9.71 -10.60
CA ILE A 43 -13.52 10.50 -9.38
C ILE A 43 -14.55 11.61 -9.60
N ASN A 44 -14.42 12.38 -10.68
CA ASN A 44 -15.33 13.49 -10.97
C ASN A 44 -16.75 13.02 -11.27
N ARG A 45 -16.92 11.89 -11.98
CA ARG A 45 -18.25 11.28 -12.18
C ARG A 45 -18.88 10.89 -10.84
N HIS A 46 -18.10 10.24 -9.98
CA HIS A 46 -18.55 9.83 -8.64
C HIS A 46 -18.98 11.03 -7.80
N LEU A 47 -18.13 12.05 -7.70
CA LEU A 47 -18.42 13.28 -6.95
C LEU A 47 -19.61 14.06 -7.56
N GLY A 48 -19.72 14.10 -8.88
CA GLY A 48 -20.84 14.73 -9.57
C GLY A 48 -22.18 14.07 -9.23
N MET A 49 -22.25 12.74 -9.21
CA MET A 49 -23.46 12.04 -8.77
C MET A 49 -23.76 12.28 -7.30
N ALA A 50 -22.76 12.27 -6.43
CA ALA A 50 -22.96 12.55 -5.01
C ALA A 50 -23.56 13.95 -4.80
N GLN A 51 -23.14 14.93 -5.59
CA GLN A 51 -23.74 16.27 -5.60
C GLN A 51 -25.18 16.27 -6.14
N MET A 52 -25.45 15.56 -7.25
CA MET A 52 -26.81 15.45 -7.82
C MET A 52 -27.79 14.73 -6.87
N MET A 53 -27.31 13.80 -6.04
CA MET A 53 -28.10 13.03 -5.08
C MET A 53 -28.33 13.76 -3.74
N GLY A 54 -28.15 15.08 -3.70
CA GLY A 54 -28.45 15.92 -2.54
C GLY A 54 -27.24 16.32 -1.70
N GLY A 55 -26.02 15.91 -2.09
CA GLY A 55 -24.79 16.28 -1.41
C GLY A 55 -24.63 15.67 -0.01
N GLY A 56 -23.49 15.99 0.63
CA GLY A 56 -23.16 15.49 1.97
C GLY A 56 -23.02 13.97 2.06
N ASN A 57 -23.19 13.43 3.28
CA ASN A 57 -23.03 11.99 3.55
C ASN A 57 -24.09 11.13 2.86
N VAL A 58 -25.31 11.64 2.69
CA VAL A 58 -26.42 10.91 2.06
C VAL A 58 -26.19 10.78 0.55
N GLY A 59 -25.80 11.87 -0.12
CA GLY A 59 -25.45 11.86 -1.54
C GLY A 59 -24.27 10.93 -1.84
N MET A 60 -23.23 10.94 -1.01
CA MET A 60 -22.07 10.03 -1.15
C MET A 60 -22.47 8.56 -0.97
N THR A 61 -23.32 8.25 0.02
CA THR A 61 -23.78 6.87 0.26
C THR A 61 -24.56 6.34 -0.94
N LEU A 62 -25.44 7.17 -1.50
CA LEU A 62 -26.26 6.79 -2.64
C LEU A 62 -25.41 6.66 -3.93
N ALA A 63 -24.43 7.55 -4.13
CA ALA A 63 -23.49 7.47 -5.24
C ALA A 63 -22.57 6.24 -5.18
N ASN A 64 -22.25 5.73 -3.99
CA ASN A 64 -21.51 4.46 -3.84
C ASN A 64 -22.30 3.24 -4.29
N VAL A 65 -23.63 3.26 -4.13
CA VAL A 65 -24.51 2.13 -4.52
C VAL A 65 -24.91 2.21 -6.00
N MET A 66 -25.15 3.43 -6.49
CA MET A 66 -25.72 3.67 -7.82
C MET A 66 -24.68 4.13 -8.85
N GLY A 67 -23.44 4.40 -8.43
CA GLY A 67 -22.38 4.88 -9.30
C GLY A 67 -21.82 3.81 -10.23
N PRO A 68 -21.15 4.20 -11.33
CA PRO A 68 -20.46 3.27 -12.20
C PRO A 68 -19.31 2.63 -11.42
N GLY A 69 -19.18 1.31 -11.52
CA GLY A 69 -18.15 0.51 -10.84
C GLY A 69 -16.74 0.68 -11.43
N GLU A 70 -16.42 1.85 -11.95
CA GLU A 70 -15.11 2.15 -12.52
C GLU A 70 -14.08 2.31 -11.40
N PRO A 71 -12.88 1.72 -11.53
CA PRO A 71 -11.84 1.87 -10.54
C PRO A 71 -11.33 3.31 -10.48
N ALA A 72 -11.36 3.92 -9.30
CA ALA A 72 -10.86 5.29 -9.08
C ALA A 72 -9.32 5.38 -9.14
N ALA A 73 -8.64 4.25 -9.03
CA ALA A 73 -7.20 4.14 -9.14
C ALA A 73 -6.85 2.87 -9.90
N ARG A 74 -5.82 2.96 -10.73
CA ARG A 74 -5.18 1.81 -11.38
C ARG A 74 -3.73 1.71 -10.91
N ILE A 75 -3.31 0.50 -10.54
CA ILE A 75 -1.89 0.22 -10.31
C ILE A 75 -1.23 0.18 -11.68
N VAL A 76 -0.08 0.85 -11.81
CA VAL A 76 0.65 0.95 -13.09
C VAL A 76 1.41 -0.34 -13.39
N ALA A 77 1.76 -1.11 -12.37
CA ALA A 77 2.35 -2.42 -12.57
C ALA A 77 1.37 -3.40 -13.22
N GLU A 78 1.91 -4.19 -14.14
CA GLU A 78 1.22 -5.31 -14.78
C GLU A 78 1.32 -6.58 -13.91
N GLU A 79 0.40 -7.52 -14.12
CA GLU A 79 0.37 -8.81 -13.40
C GLU A 79 1.62 -9.66 -13.68
N ASP A 80 2.26 -9.45 -14.84
CA ASP A 80 3.45 -10.18 -15.28
C ASP A 80 4.77 -9.64 -14.70
N GLY A 81 4.71 -8.67 -13.80
CA GLY A 81 5.87 -8.16 -13.05
C GLY A 81 6.47 -6.86 -13.59
N ASP A 82 6.06 -6.40 -14.76
CA ASP A 82 6.52 -5.12 -15.31
C ASP A 82 5.93 -3.95 -14.51
N GLY A 83 6.76 -2.95 -14.18
CA GLY A 83 6.35 -1.79 -13.37
C GLY A 83 6.33 -1.98 -11.84
N TRP A 84 6.71 -3.16 -11.33
CA TRP A 84 7.04 -3.33 -9.91
C TRP A 84 8.48 -2.91 -9.64
N ASN A 85 8.67 -2.08 -8.62
CA ASN A 85 9.98 -1.78 -8.08
C ASN A 85 10.19 -2.60 -6.82
N GLU A 86 11.39 -3.12 -6.63
CA GLU A 86 11.78 -3.88 -5.45
C GLU A 86 12.85 -3.10 -4.68
N ALA A 87 12.73 -3.10 -3.36
CA ALA A 87 13.75 -2.60 -2.46
C ALA A 87 14.05 -3.63 -1.38
N PHE A 88 15.33 -3.82 -1.08
CA PHE A 88 15.86 -4.72 -0.07
C PHE A 88 16.25 -3.90 1.14
N LEU A 89 15.53 -4.10 2.25
CA LEU A 89 15.70 -3.31 3.45
C LEU A 89 16.05 -4.21 4.64
N CYS A 90 16.98 -3.76 5.49
CA CYS A 90 17.13 -4.38 6.80
C CYS A 90 15.91 -4.04 7.68
N GLN A 91 15.61 -4.90 8.66
CA GLN A 91 14.46 -4.73 9.54
C GLN A 91 14.40 -3.36 10.22
N ASP A 92 15.54 -2.84 10.71
CA ASP A 92 15.59 -1.52 11.35
C ASP A 92 15.18 -0.40 10.38
N CYS A 93 15.70 -0.43 9.16
CA CYS A 93 15.37 0.56 8.12
C CYS A 93 13.92 0.45 7.65
N PHE A 94 13.41 -0.77 7.53
CA PHE A 94 12.02 -1.02 7.19
C PHE A 94 11.09 -0.46 8.27
N LEU A 95 11.35 -0.74 9.54
CA LEU A 95 10.54 -0.25 10.66
C LEU A 95 10.62 1.27 10.80
N GLU A 96 11.76 1.89 10.50
CA GLU A 96 11.87 3.36 10.51
C GLU A 96 11.04 4.00 9.39
N ILE A 97 11.03 3.41 8.19
CA ILE A 97 10.24 3.92 7.05
C ILE A 97 8.75 3.70 7.28
N PHE A 98 8.38 2.52 7.77
CA PHE A 98 6.99 2.09 7.86
C PHE A 98 6.37 2.23 9.25
N GLY A 99 7.11 2.66 10.28
CA GLY A 99 6.66 2.69 11.67
C GLY A 99 5.30 3.36 11.86
N GLU A 100 5.12 4.57 11.33
CA GLU A 100 3.85 5.29 11.41
C GLU A 100 2.71 4.62 10.62
N ILE A 101 3.03 4.02 9.47
CA ILE A 101 2.05 3.36 8.62
C ILE A 101 1.58 2.07 9.28
N VAL A 102 2.50 1.31 9.85
CA VAL A 102 2.24 0.06 10.58
C VAL A 102 1.35 0.34 11.77
N GLU A 103 1.63 1.36 12.58
CA GLU A 103 0.76 1.77 13.69
C GLU A 103 -0.66 2.08 13.21
N ARG A 104 -0.81 2.89 12.14
CA ARG A 104 -2.15 3.21 11.59
C ARG A 104 -2.88 2.00 11.00
N VAL A 105 -2.16 1.04 10.43
CA VAL A 105 -2.76 -0.20 9.88
C VAL A 105 -3.18 -1.14 11.01
N MET A 106 -2.36 -1.26 12.05
CA MET A 106 -2.67 -2.08 13.23
C MET A 106 -3.91 -1.54 13.96
N ASN A 107 -3.98 -0.24 14.19
CA ASN A 107 -5.14 0.40 14.82
C ASN A 107 -6.43 0.17 14.02
N ARG A 108 -6.39 0.31 12.68
CA ARG A 108 -7.56 0.04 11.82
C ARG A 108 -8.01 -1.42 11.85
N LYS A 109 -7.09 -2.37 12.00
CA LYS A 109 -7.43 -3.80 12.12
C LYS A 109 -8.05 -4.12 13.47
N GLU A 110 -7.63 -3.46 14.54
CA GLU A 110 -8.25 -3.60 15.86
C GLU A 110 -9.68 -3.04 15.86
N GLU A 111 -9.90 -1.85 15.31
CA GLU A 111 -11.24 -1.27 15.14
C GLU A 111 -12.16 -2.16 14.27
N ALA A 112 -11.62 -2.81 13.25
CA ALA A 112 -12.36 -3.74 12.41
C ALA A 112 -12.73 -5.05 13.14
N LYS A 113 -11.89 -5.50 14.09
CA LYS A 113 -12.20 -6.67 14.93
C LYS A 113 -13.27 -6.36 15.97
N GLU A 114 -13.21 -5.21 16.62
CA GLU A 114 -14.22 -4.79 17.60
C GLU A 114 -15.62 -4.59 16.99
N ARG A 115 -15.71 -4.22 15.71
CA ARG A 115 -16.99 -4.12 14.99
C ARG A 115 -17.54 -5.46 14.51
N ALA A 116 -16.72 -6.52 14.51
CA ALA A 116 -17.10 -7.86 14.09
C ALA A 116 -17.41 -8.80 15.27
N SER A 117 -17.18 -8.34 16.50
CA SER A 117 -17.52 -9.00 17.77
C SER A 117 -18.77 -8.39 18.40
#